data_AF-A0A9Q4DV09-F1
#
_entry.id   AF-A0A9Q4DV09-F1
#
_cell.length_a   1.000
_cell.length_b   1.000
_cell.length_c   1.000
_cell.angle_alpha   90.00
_cell.angle_beta   90.00
_cell.angle_gamma   90.00
#
_symmetry.space_group_name_H-M   'P 1'
#
loop_
_entity.id
_entity.type
_entity.pdbx_description
1 polymer ?
#
loop_
_entity_poly.entity_id
_entity_poly.type
_entity_poly.pdbx_seq_one_letter_code
_entity_poly.pdbx_strand_id
1 'polypeptide(L)'
;VLNFMAMMENAVHAKSYSNIFLTLAPTEQINEVFEWVKNNKYLQKKARIIVSIYRGIEKNDEISLFRAMVASVFLESFLFYSGFYYPLYFYGQGKLMQSGEIINLIIRDEAIHGVYVGLLAQEIYKNQTPQKQKELYAWALSLLQELYENELEYTEDVYDQVGLAPDVKKFIRYNANKALNNLGFDHWFDEEDVNPIVINGLSTKTKSHDFFSQKGNGYKKATVEPLKDSDFIFPEKGCIQ
;
A
#
# COMPACT_ATOMS: atom_id res chain seq x y z
N VAL A 1 8.40 -16.16 12.32
CA VAL A 1 7.63 -15.22 11.48
C VAL A 1 8.55 -14.19 10.82
N LEU A 2 9.31 -13.37 11.57
CA LEU A 2 10.18 -12.33 11.00
C LEU A 2 11.19 -12.83 9.94
N ASN A 3 11.81 -14.01 10.14
CA ASN A 3 12.70 -14.59 9.12
C ASN A 3 11.98 -14.91 7.79
N PHE A 4 10.71 -15.29 7.84
CA PHE A 4 9.90 -15.53 6.64
C PHE A 4 9.57 -14.22 5.93
N MET A 5 9.21 -13.17 6.69
CA MET A 5 9.00 -11.83 6.16
C MET A 5 10.27 -11.31 5.46
N ALA A 6 11.43 -11.43 6.12
CA ALA A 6 12.71 -11.05 5.52
C ALA A 6 13.05 -11.82 4.23
N MET A 7 12.64 -13.08 4.13
CA MET A 7 12.76 -13.86 2.89
C MET A 7 11.84 -13.29 1.79
N MET A 8 10.58 -12.98 2.12
CA MET A 8 9.63 -12.38 1.17
C MET A 8 10.16 -11.05 0.65
N GLU A 9 10.64 -10.16 1.52
CA GLU A 9 11.21 -8.87 1.11
C GLU A 9 12.39 -9.02 0.15
N ASN A 10 13.40 -9.80 0.55
CA ASN A 10 14.68 -9.84 -0.17
C ASN A 10 14.64 -10.73 -1.41
N ALA A 11 13.90 -11.84 -1.36
CA ALA A 11 13.91 -12.84 -2.43
C ALA A 11 12.72 -12.73 -3.39
N VAL A 12 11.57 -12.20 -2.92
CA VAL A 12 10.33 -12.16 -3.69
C VAL A 12 9.99 -10.74 -4.11
N HIS A 13 9.80 -9.81 -3.16
CA HIS A 13 9.36 -8.44 -3.47
C HIS A 13 10.40 -7.71 -4.33
N ALA A 14 11.65 -7.61 -3.84
CA ALA A 14 12.72 -6.96 -4.57
C ALA A 14 12.94 -7.54 -5.98
N LYS A 15 12.91 -8.87 -6.10
CA LYS A 15 13.11 -9.56 -7.39
C LYS A 15 11.92 -9.39 -8.35
N SER A 16 10.70 -9.27 -7.82
CA SER A 16 9.51 -9.09 -8.65
C SER A 16 9.53 -7.76 -9.42
N TYR A 17 10.09 -6.69 -8.84
CA TYR A 17 10.31 -5.43 -9.56
C TYR A 17 11.26 -5.61 -10.75
N SER A 18 12.33 -6.39 -10.59
CA SER A 18 13.24 -6.72 -11.70
C SER A 18 12.51 -7.46 -12.83
N ASN A 19 11.58 -8.38 -12.52
CA ASN A 19 10.79 -9.06 -13.55
C ASN A 19 9.89 -8.08 -14.32
N ILE A 20 9.30 -7.09 -13.64
CA ILE A 20 8.52 -6.03 -14.27
C ILE A 20 9.43 -5.20 -15.19
N PHE A 21 10.57 -4.73 -14.69
CA PHE A 21 11.49 -3.88 -15.45
C PHE A 21 12.03 -4.57 -16.70
N LEU A 22 12.53 -5.80 -16.59
CA LEU A 22 13.07 -6.57 -17.71
C LEU A 22 12.04 -6.85 -18.81
N THR A 23 10.74 -6.72 -18.50
CA THR A 23 9.66 -6.86 -19.48
C THR A 23 9.28 -5.52 -20.12
N LEU A 24 9.29 -4.43 -19.36
CA LEU A 24 8.71 -3.15 -19.75
C LEU A 24 9.72 -2.12 -20.27
N ALA A 25 11.01 -2.26 -19.92
CA ALA A 25 12.00 -1.24 -20.19
C ALA A 25 13.31 -1.84 -20.75
N PRO A 26 14.02 -1.12 -21.64
CA PRO A 26 15.36 -1.49 -22.07
C PRO A 26 16.38 -1.29 -20.95
N THR A 27 17.50 -2.01 -21.02
CA THR A 27 18.54 -2.01 -19.98
C THR A 27 19.09 -0.61 -19.66
N GLU A 28 19.20 0.26 -20.66
CA GLU A 28 19.68 1.63 -20.50
C GLU A 28 18.77 2.43 -19.57
N GLN A 29 17.45 2.40 -19.79
CA GLN A 29 16.47 3.08 -18.93
C GLN A 29 16.45 2.48 -17.52
N ILE A 30 16.58 1.15 -17.40
CA ILE A 30 16.65 0.50 -16.09
C ILE A 30 17.87 1.03 -15.31
N ASN A 31 19.02 1.13 -15.96
CA ASN A 31 20.24 1.67 -15.34
C ASN A 31 20.08 3.13 -14.92
N GLU A 32 19.46 3.97 -15.75
CA GLU A 32 19.16 5.37 -15.42
C GLU A 32 18.26 5.47 -14.18
N VAL A 33 17.23 4.64 -14.06
CA VAL A 33 16.36 4.58 -12.87
C VAL A 33 17.15 4.18 -11.64
N PHE A 34 18.02 3.17 -11.72
CA PHE A 34 18.85 2.77 -10.57
C PHE A 34 19.84 3.86 -10.15
N GLU A 35 20.43 4.58 -11.11
CA GLU A 35 21.28 5.74 -10.79
C GLU A 35 20.47 6.88 -10.18
N TRP A 36 19.26 7.14 -10.65
CA TRP A 36 18.36 8.11 -10.03
C TRP A 36 18.01 7.71 -8.59
N VAL A 37 17.69 6.43 -8.31
CA VAL A 37 17.41 5.93 -6.95
C VAL A 37 18.59 6.17 -6.00
N LYS A 38 19.83 5.94 -6.46
CA LYS A 38 21.04 6.16 -5.66
C LYS A 38 21.25 7.63 -5.31
N ASN A 39 20.89 8.54 -6.23
CA ASN A 39 21.19 9.96 -6.12
C ASN A 39 19.99 10.81 -5.64
N ASN A 40 18.77 10.27 -5.62
CA ASN A 40 17.58 11.00 -5.20
C ASN A 40 17.65 11.34 -3.69
N LYS A 41 17.77 12.62 -3.37
CA LYS A 41 17.96 13.12 -2.00
C LYS A 41 16.84 12.70 -1.04
N TYR A 42 15.59 12.60 -1.51
CA TYR A 42 14.43 12.27 -0.68
C TYR A 42 14.35 10.76 -0.37
N LEU A 43 14.68 9.90 -1.35
CA LEU A 43 14.85 8.47 -1.13
C LEU A 43 16.01 8.20 -0.16
N GLN A 44 17.15 8.85 -0.38
CA GLN A 44 18.30 8.70 0.51
C GLN A 44 18.04 9.25 1.92
N LYS A 45 17.21 10.30 2.08
CA LYS A 45 16.81 10.80 3.41
C LYS A 45 15.93 9.79 4.16
N LYS A 46 14.81 9.32 3.57
CA LYS A 46 13.93 8.35 4.24
C LYS A 46 14.66 7.03 4.55
N ALA A 47 15.50 6.55 3.63
CA ALA A 47 16.30 5.35 3.86
C ALA A 47 17.29 5.52 5.01
N ARG A 48 17.98 6.66 5.09
CA ARG A 48 18.90 6.95 6.22
C ARG A 48 18.18 7.01 7.55
N ILE A 49 17.01 7.65 7.63
CA ILE A 49 16.21 7.73 8.86
C ILE A 49 15.88 6.31 9.34
N ILE A 50 15.25 5.49 8.49
CA ILE A 50 14.85 4.12 8.83
C ILE A 50 16.05 3.25 9.21
N VAL A 51 17.11 3.25 8.40
CA VAL A 51 18.31 2.44 8.65
C VAL A 51 19.02 2.89 9.93
N SER A 52 19.03 4.18 10.25
CA SER A 52 19.64 4.67 11.50
C SER A 52 18.93 4.13 12.74
N ILE A 53 17.59 4.04 12.70
CA ILE A 53 16.79 3.47 13.79
C ILE A 53 17.09 1.97 13.92
N TYR A 54 17.15 1.23 12.81
CA TYR A 54 17.49 -0.19 12.83
C TYR A 54 18.91 -0.47 13.35
N ARG A 55 19.88 0.38 13.00
CA ARG A 55 21.26 0.29 13.51
C ARG A 55 21.38 0.66 14.99
N GLY A 56 20.41 1.40 15.52
CA GLY A 56 20.33 1.77 16.93
C GLY A 56 19.67 0.73 17.83
N ILE A 57 19.34 -0.47 17.32
CA ILE A 57 18.79 -1.56 18.14
C ILE A 57 19.88 -2.08 19.09
N GLU A 58 19.58 -2.06 20.39
CA GLU A 58 20.46 -2.59 21.42
C GLU A 58 19.94 -3.93 21.96
N LYS A 59 20.86 -4.83 22.32
CA LYS A 59 20.49 -6.15 22.83
C LYS A 59 19.81 -6.00 24.19
N ASN A 60 18.63 -6.63 24.33
CA ASN A 60 17.81 -6.61 25.54
C ASN A 60 17.27 -5.21 25.92
N ASP A 61 17.21 -4.27 24.98
CA ASP A 61 16.54 -2.98 25.17
C ASP A 61 15.21 -2.97 24.41
N GLU A 62 14.11 -3.04 25.16
CA GLU A 62 12.77 -3.00 24.61
C GLU A 62 12.45 -1.65 23.93
N ILE A 63 13.07 -0.56 24.37
CA ILE A 63 12.77 0.78 23.85
C ILE A 63 13.37 0.96 22.45
N SER A 64 14.63 0.60 22.23
CA SER A 64 15.21 0.60 20.88
C SER A 64 14.52 -0.40 19.96
N LEU A 65 14.09 -1.55 20.47
CA LEU A 65 13.30 -2.51 19.69
C LEU A 65 11.94 -1.95 19.29
N PHE A 66 11.21 -1.31 20.20
CA PHE A 66 9.94 -0.63 19.91
C PHE A 66 10.12 0.42 18.80
N ARG A 67 11.16 1.25 18.90
CA ARG A 67 11.46 2.28 17.88
C ARG A 67 11.70 1.66 16.50
N ALA A 68 12.43 0.55 16.44
CA ALA A 68 12.64 -0.18 15.20
C ALA A 68 11.34 -0.78 14.64
N MET A 69 10.48 -1.34 15.50
CA MET A 69 9.17 -1.86 15.06
C MET A 69 8.27 -0.74 14.51
N VAL A 70 8.21 0.43 15.16
CA VAL A 70 7.49 1.61 14.65
C VAL A 70 8.03 2.04 13.29
N ALA A 71 9.35 2.11 13.13
CA ALA A 71 9.97 2.45 11.85
C ALA A 71 9.65 1.43 10.75
N SER A 72 9.60 0.13 11.08
CA SER A 72 9.19 -0.94 10.16
C SER A 72 7.72 -0.81 9.76
N VAL A 73 6.81 -0.57 10.71
CA VAL A 73 5.39 -0.32 10.36
C VAL A 73 5.24 0.92 9.48
N PHE A 74 5.94 2.02 9.77
CA PHE A 74 5.91 3.21 8.91
C PHE A 74 6.51 2.96 7.53
N LEU A 75 7.55 2.14 7.41
CA LEU A 75 8.08 1.77 6.10
C LEU A 75 7.03 1.00 5.28
N GLU A 76 6.48 -0.06 5.86
CA GLU A 76 5.67 -1.06 5.14
C GLU A 76 4.21 -0.63 4.95
N SER A 77 3.64 0.06 5.94
CA SER A 77 2.23 0.48 5.95
C SER A 77 2.01 1.94 5.52
N PHE A 78 3.07 2.71 5.25
CA PHE A 78 2.97 4.14 4.93
C PHE A 78 3.92 4.57 3.80
N LEU A 79 5.23 4.43 3.95
CA LEU A 79 6.19 4.96 2.97
C LEU A 79 6.12 4.29 1.59
N PHE A 80 5.85 2.98 1.52
CA PHE A 80 5.69 2.31 0.22
C PHE A 80 4.48 2.80 -0.58
N TYR A 81 3.47 3.37 0.07
CA TYR A 81 2.20 3.69 -0.59
C TYR A 81 2.27 4.89 -1.54
N SER A 82 3.28 5.77 -1.40
CA SER A 82 3.56 6.77 -2.43
C SER A 82 4.00 6.12 -3.75
N GLY A 83 4.75 5.00 -3.69
CA GLY A 83 5.16 4.21 -4.84
C GLY A 83 4.05 3.31 -5.38
N PHE A 84 3.27 2.68 -4.49
CA PHE A 84 2.16 1.81 -4.90
C PHE A 84 1.02 2.56 -5.60
N TYR A 85 0.89 3.88 -5.38
CA TYR A 85 -0.16 4.69 -6.00
C TYR A 85 -0.22 4.51 -7.52
N TYR A 86 0.92 4.63 -8.21
CA TYR A 86 0.92 4.71 -9.68
C TYR A 86 0.59 3.38 -10.37
N PRO A 87 1.17 2.23 -9.96
CA PRO A 87 0.74 0.94 -10.48
C PRO A 87 -0.74 0.64 -10.19
N LEU A 88 -1.24 0.99 -9.00
CA LEU A 88 -2.66 0.82 -8.66
C LEU A 88 -3.58 1.71 -9.48
N TYR A 89 -3.15 2.95 -9.76
CA TYR A 89 -3.87 3.87 -10.62
C TYR A 89 -4.03 3.32 -12.04
N PHE A 90 -2.96 2.80 -12.64
CA PHE A 90 -3.05 2.15 -13.95
C PHE A 90 -3.88 0.87 -13.91
N TYR A 91 -3.68 0.04 -12.89
CA TYR A 91 -4.41 -1.22 -12.73
C TYR A 91 -5.92 -0.98 -12.58
N GLY A 92 -6.34 0.02 -11.81
CA GLY A 92 -7.74 0.43 -11.69
C GLY A 92 -8.37 0.96 -13.00
N GLN A 93 -7.54 1.29 -13.99
CA GLN A 93 -7.97 1.69 -15.34
C GLN A 93 -7.88 0.53 -16.36
N GLY A 94 -7.54 -0.68 -15.94
CA GLY A 94 -7.35 -1.81 -16.85
C GLY A 94 -5.99 -1.84 -17.56
N LYS A 95 -4.99 -1.08 -17.08
CA LYS A 95 -3.65 -0.97 -17.67
C LYS A 95 -2.61 -1.67 -16.80
N LEU A 96 -1.54 -2.17 -17.43
CA LEU A 96 -0.45 -2.89 -16.75
C LEU A 96 -0.96 -4.00 -15.82
N MET A 97 -2.01 -4.72 -16.24
CA MET A 97 -2.78 -5.62 -15.37
C MET A 97 -1.90 -6.65 -14.65
N GLN A 98 -0.95 -7.25 -15.36
CA GLN A 98 -0.06 -8.26 -14.79
C GLN A 98 0.90 -7.65 -13.76
N SER A 99 1.42 -6.44 -14.01
CA SER A 99 2.23 -5.72 -13.03
C SER A 99 1.40 -5.34 -11.81
N GLY A 100 0.16 -4.88 -12.01
CA GLY A 100 -0.75 -4.55 -10.91
C GLY A 100 -1.16 -5.77 -10.07
N GLU A 101 -1.21 -6.98 -10.63
CA GLU A 101 -1.36 -8.22 -9.83
C GLU A 101 -0.13 -8.49 -8.97
N ILE A 102 1.08 -8.32 -9.50
CA ILE A 102 2.31 -8.46 -8.72
C ILE A 102 2.30 -7.46 -7.55
N ILE A 103 1.99 -6.19 -7.82
CA ILE A 103 1.93 -5.15 -6.78
C ILE A 103 0.85 -5.48 -5.73
N ASN A 104 -0.31 -6.01 -6.13
CA ASN A 104 -1.34 -6.43 -5.19
C ASN A 104 -0.92 -7.61 -4.30
N LEU A 105 -0.11 -8.54 -4.81
CA LEU A 105 0.45 -9.62 -4.00
C LEU A 105 1.43 -9.06 -2.96
N ILE A 106 2.30 -8.12 -3.35
CA ILE A 106 3.19 -7.42 -2.42
C ILE A 106 2.37 -6.71 -1.35
N ILE A 107 1.38 -5.88 -1.72
CA ILE A 107 0.53 -5.14 -0.76
C ILE A 107 -0.15 -6.08 0.24
N ARG A 108 -0.58 -7.26 -0.19
CA ARG A 108 -1.19 -8.25 0.71
C ARG A 108 -0.20 -8.74 1.77
N ASP A 109 1.04 -8.96 1.37
CA ASP A 109 2.10 -9.40 2.28
C ASP A 109 2.49 -8.25 3.22
N GLU A 110 2.70 -7.03 2.70
CA GLU A 110 2.98 -5.81 3.48
C GLU A 110 1.88 -5.48 4.51
N ALA A 111 0.61 -5.72 4.16
CA ALA A 111 -0.50 -5.52 5.09
C ALA A 111 -0.41 -6.46 6.30
N ILE A 112 0.01 -7.71 6.08
CA ILE A 112 0.22 -8.68 7.17
C ILE A 112 1.48 -8.32 7.97
N HIS A 113 2.54 -7.91 7.29
CA HIS A 113 3.80 -7.50 7.91
C HIS A 113 3.58 -6.33 8.88
N GLY A 114 2.93 -5.26 8.40
CA GLY A 114 2.61 -4.09 9.20
C GLY A 114 1.71 -4.38 10.41
N VAL A 115 0.68 -5.22 10.24
CA VAL A 115 -0.19 -5.63 11.36
C VAL A 115 0.60 -6.46 12.37
N TYR A 116 1.37 -7.45 11.93
CA TYR A 116 2.11 -8.34 12.83
C TYR A 116 3.18 -7.60 13.62
N VAL A 117 4.01 -6.78 12.96
CA VAL A 117 5.03 -5.98 13.64
C VAL A 117 4.39 -4.92 14.55
N GLY A 118 3.27 -4.34 14.13
CA GLY A 118 2.48 -3.42 14.94
C GLY A 118 1.97 -4.05 16.23
N LEU A 119 1.48 -5.30 16.19
CA LEU A 119 1.08 -6.04 17.38
C LEU A 119 2.24 -6.26 18.36
N LEU A 120 3.43 -6.61 17.86
CA LEU A 120 4.63 -6.76 18.70
C LEU A 120 5.03 -5.42 19.34
N ALA A 121 4.95 -4.31 18.59
CA ALA A 121 5.22 -2.98 19.12
C ALA A 121 4.22 -2.60 20.23
N GLN A 122 2.94 -2.95 20.05
CA GLN A 122 1.90 -2.73 21.05
C GLN A 122 2.15 -3.49 22.34
N GLU A 123 2.64 -4.74 22.28
CA GLU A 123 2.98 -5.52 23.47
C GLU A 123 4.07 -4.84 24.29
N ILE A 124 5.16 -4.40 23.62
CA ILE A 124 6.23 -3.66 24.28
C ILE A 124 5.69 -2.37 24.89
N TYR A 125 4.90 -1.60 24.13
CA TYR A 125 4.34 -0.33 24.57
C TYR A 125 3.43 -0.48 25.81
N LYS A 126 2.56 -1.51 25.82
CA LYS A 126 1.65 -1.79 26.94
C LYS A 126 2.37 -2.16 28.23
N ASN A 127 3.56 -2.75 28.13
CA ASN A 127 4.40 -3.10 29.29
C ASN A 127 5.15 -1.90 29.90
N GLN A 128 5.14 -0.73 29.25
CA GLN A 128 5.82 0.47 29.75
C GLN A 128 4.96 1.25 30.75
N THR A 129 5.63 2.06 31.58
CA THR A 129 4.94 2.99 32.49
C THR A 129 4.14 4.04 31.72
N PRO A 130 3.08 4.64 32.31
CA PRO A 130 2.28 5.68 31.64
C PRO A 130 3.10 6.88 31.16
N GLN A 131 4.15 7.25 31.91
CA GLN A 131 5.06 8.33 31.51
C GLN A 131 5.88 7.94 30.28
N LYS A 132 6.42 6.72 30.26
CA LYS A 132 7.20 6.23 29.13
C LYS A 132 6.33 6.03 27.88
N GLN A 133 5.09 5.58 28.03
CA GLN A 133 4.12 5.49 26.93
C GLN A 133 3.92 6.85 26.26
N LYS A 134 3.71 7.93 27.03
CA LYS A 134 3.59 9.28 26.48
C LYS A 134 4.84 9.72 25.70
N GLU A 135 6.03 9.42 26.23
CA GLU A 135 7.30 9.72 25.54
C GLU A 135 7.45 8.95 24.23
N LEU A 136 7.10 7.65 24.23
CA LEU A 136 7.17 6.80 23.05
C LEU A 136 6.16 7.20 21.98
N TYR A 137 4.94 7.56 22.37
CA TYR A 137 3.92 8.08 21.47
C TYR A 137 4.34 9.40 20.83
N ALA A 138 4.83 10.35 21.62
CA ALA A 138 5.33 11.64 21.11
C ALA A 138 6.51 11.42 20.15
N TRP A 139 7.41 10.49 20.47
CA TRP A 139 8.51 10.13 19.56
C TRP A 139 8.00 9.52 18.25
N ALA A 140 7.01 8.61 18.31
CA ALA A 140 6.44 7.99 17.11
C ALA A 140 5.76 9.02 16.20
N LEU A 141 5.02 9.98 16.77
CA LEU A 141 4.43 11.08 15.99
C LEU A 141 5.48 12.01 15.40
N SER A 142 6.55 12.31 16.13
CA SER A 142 7.66 13.11 15.60
C SER A 142 8.32 12.42 14.40
N LEU A 143 8.53 11.10 14.47
CA LEU A 143 9.05 10.32 13.36
C LEU A 143 8.08 10.31 12.16
N LEU A 144 6.78 10.14 12.43
CA LEU A 144 5.74 10.18 11.39
C LEU A 144 5.78 11.53 10.66
N GLN A 145 5.86 12.63 11.39
CA GLN A 145 5.91 13.97 10.80
C GLN A 145 7.16 14.17 9.95
N GLU A 146 8.35 13.81 10.45
CA GLU A 146 9.60 13.95 9.69
C GLU A 146 9.57 13.15 8.37
N LEU A 147 9.06 11.92 8.45
CA LEU A 147 8.88 11.06 7.28
C LEU A 147 7.83 11.62 6.33
N TYR A 148 6.70 12.11 6.84
CA TYR A 148 5.62 12.70 6.06
C TYR A 148 6.09 13.92 5.27
N GLU A 149 6.81 14.86 5.91
CA GLU A 149 7.35 16.04 5.25
C GLU A 149 8.31 15.65 4.11
N ASN A 150 9.18 14.66 4.34
CA ASN A 150 10.03 14.12 3.27
C ASN A 150 9.22 13.45 2.15
N GLU A 151 8.12 12.78 2.49
CA GLU A 151 7.28 12.08 1.53
C GLU A 151 6.48 13.03 0.65
N LEU A 152 6.07 14.19 1.17
CA LEU A 152 5.43 15.25 0.38
C LEU A 152 6.34 15.76 -0.73
N GLU A 153 7.58 16.06 -0.38
CA GLU A 153 8.60 16.53 -1.32
C GLU A 153 8.98 15.45 -2.34
N TYR A 154 9.15 14.20 -1.89
CA TYR A 154 9.36 13.08 -2.80
C TYR A 154 8.18 12.90 -3.78
N THR A 155 6.96 13.12 -3.29
CA THR A 155 5.76 13.00 -4.11
C THR A 155 5.71 14.07 -5.19
N GLU A 156 6.06 15.31 -4.87
CA GLU A 156 6.16 16.39 -5.86
C GLU A 156 7.23 16.07 -6.91
N ASP A 157 8.43 15.66 -6.49
CA ASP A 157 9.56 15.28 -7.35
C ASP A 157 9.18 14.20 -8.38
N VAL A 158 8.33 13.23 -7.98
CA VAL A 158 7.91 12.11 -8.85
C VAL A 158 6.67 12.44 -9.69
N TYR A 159 5.68 13.10 -9.09
CA TYR A 159 4.31 13.13 -9.62
C TYR A 159 3.83 14.48 -10.17
N ASP A 160 4.56 15.58 -9.97
CA ASP A 160 4.13 16.91 -10.46
C ASP A 160 4.04 16.95 -11.99
N GLN A 161 5.01 16.34 -12.67
CA GLN A 161 5.05 16.26 -14.14
C GLN A 161 3.85 15.52 -14.75
N VAL A 162 3.17 14.67 -13.97
CA VAL A 162 1.96 13.94 -14.40
C VAL A 162 0.68 14.43 -13.71
N GLY A 163 0.77 15.49 -12.90
CA GLY A 163 -0.38 16.11 -12.23
C GLY A 163 -1.05 15.25 -11.15
N LEU A 164 -0.36 14.22 -10.62
CA LEU A 164 -0.94 13.29 -9.65
C LEU A 164 -0.54 13.58 -8.19
N ALA A 165 0.39 14.52 -7.95
CA ALA A 165 0.90 14.78 -6.62
C ALA A 165 -0.20 15.09 -5.57
N PRO A 166 -1.25 15.90 -5.85
CA PRO A 166 -2.32 16.15 -4.88
C PRO A 166 -3.06 14.88 -4.43
N ASP A 167 -3.34 13.96 -5.36
CA ASP A 167 -4.04 12.70 -5.04
C ASP A 167 -3.13 11.74 -4.27
N VAL A 168 -1.86 11.66 -4.66
CA VAL A 168 -0.86 10.80 -3.97
C VAL A 168 -0.69 11.28 -2.52
N LYS A 169 -0.66 12.59 -2.27
CA LYS A 169 -0.57 13.16 -0.91
C LYS A 169 -1.76 12.77 -0.02
N LYS A 170 -2.97 12.72 -0.56
CA LYS A 170 -4.16 12.19 0.16
C LYS A 170 -3.98 10.72 0.49
N PHE A 171 -3.51 9.93 -0.47
CA PHE A 171 -3.27 8.51 -0.26
C PHE A 171 -2.18 8.23 0.78
N ILE A 172 -1.14 9.06 0.83
CA ILE A 172 -0.10 9.02 1.86
C ILE A 172 -0.68 9.23 3.26
N ARG A 173 -1.52 10.27 3.46
CA ARG A 173 -2.18 10.52 4.76
C ARG A 173 -3.15 9.41 5.16
N TYR A 174 -3.91 8.88 4.20
CA TYR A 174 -4.77 7.71 4.41
C TYR A 174 -3.99 6.50 4.95
N ASN A 175 -2.83 6.20 4.36
CA ASN A 175 -2.00 5.08 4.78
C ASN A 175 -1.20 5.38 6.07
N ALA A 176 -0.84 6.63 6.33
CA ALA A 176 -0.30 7.05 7.63
C ALA A 176 -1.25 6.72 8.78
N ASN A 177 -2.54 7.01 8.64
CA ASN A 177 -3.55 6.64 9.63
C ASN A 177 -3.68 5.12 9.79
N LYS A 178 -3.57 4.34 8.70
CA LYS A 178 -3.51 2.86 8.82
C LYS A 178 -2.28 2.38 9.58
N ALA A 179 -1.12 2.97 9.32
CA ALA A 179 0.11 2.63 10.02
C ALA A 179 0.00 2.95 11.53
N LEU A 180 -0.61 4.08 11.90
CA LEU A 180 -0.94 4.42 13.29
C LEU A 180 -1.90 3.41 13.92
N ASN A 181 -2.95 2.99 13.20
CA ASN A 181 -3.87 1.96 13.69
C ASN A 181 -3.16 0.62 13.93
N ASN A 182 -2.22 0.22 13.06
CA ASN A 182 -1.42 -0.99 13.26
C ASN A 182 -0.60 -0.92 14.56
N LEU A 183 -0.18 0.27 14.97
CA LEU A 183 0.51 0.54 16.24
C LEU A 183 -0.45 0.72 17.44
N GLY A 184 -1.76 0.67 17.21
CA GLY A 184 -2.77 0.91 18.25
C GLY A 184 -2.91 2.38 18.66
N PHE A 185 -2.54 3.30 17.78
CA PHE A 185 -2.64 4.75 17.98
C PHE A 185 -3.81 5.35 17.21
N ASP A 186 -4.34 6.46 17.72
CA ASP A 186 -5.40 7.23 17.05
C ASP A 186 -4.89 7.88 15.76
N HIS A 187 -5.82 8.23 14.88
CA HIS A 187 -5.52 8.92 13.63
C HIS A 187 -4.90 10.29 13.90
N TRP A 188 -3.95 10.67 13.04
CA TRP A 188 -3.30 11.97 13.11
C TRP A 188 -3.79 12.93 12.03
N PHE A 189 -4.11 12.40 10.85
CA PHE A 189 -4.66 13.17 9.74
C PHE A 189 -6.18 13.03 9.67
N ASP A 190 -6.85 14.06 9.16
CA ASP A 190 -8.29 13.99 8.87
C ASP A 190 -8.59 12.93 7.80
N GLU A 191 -9.80 12.35 7.86
CA GLU A 191 -10.27 11.45 6.81
C GLU A 191 -10.50 12.22 5.50
N GLU A 192 -9.93 11.69 4.42
CA GLU A 192 -10.05 12.27 3.08
C GLU A 192 -10.49 11.19 2.09
N ASP A 193 -11.28 11.61 1.09
CA ASP A 193 -11.64 10.74 -0.03
C ASP A 193 -10.42 10.47 -0.91
N VAL A 194 -9.95 9.23 -0.86
CA VAL A 194 -8.90 8.71 -1.75
C VAL A 194 -9.48 8.46 -3.15
N ASN A 195 -8.66 8.67 -4.18
CA ASN A 195 -9.03 8.44 -5.57
C ASN A 195 -9.66 7.03 -5.76
N PRO A 196 -10.92 6.93 -6.22
CA PRO A 196 -11.65 5.67 -6.31
C PRO A 196 -11.03 4.69 -7.31
N ILE A 197 -10.25 5.15 -8.28
CA ILE A 197 -9.51 4.29 -9.22
C ILE A 197 -8.46 3.47 -8.46
N VAL A 198 -7.73 4.11 -7.54
CA VAL A 198 -6.72 3.43 -6.71
C VAL A 198 -7.39 2.48 -5.71
N ILE A 199 -8.52 2.89 -5.11
CA ILE A 199 -9.31 2.01 -4.24
C ILE A 199 -9.84 0.79 -5.00
N ASN A 200 -10.28 0.97 -6.25
CA ASN A 200 -10.66 -0.15 -7.11
C ASN A 200 -9.47 -1.09 -7.32
N GLY A 201 -8.29 -0.54 -7.60
CA GLY A 201 -7.09 -1.34 -7.80
C GLY A 201 -6.64 -2.15 -6.57
N LEU A 202 -6.94 -1.68 -5.36
CA LEU A 202 -6.75 -2.40 -4.09
C LEU A 202 -7.82 -3.48 -3.83
N SER A 203 -8.99 -3.38 -4.45
CA SER A 203 -10.12 -4.24 -4.16
C SER A 203 -9.88 -5.66 -4.67
N THR A 204 -9.76 -6.60 -3.74
CA THR A 204 -9.61 -8.03 -4.06
C THR A 204 -10.94 -8.75 -4.26
N LYS A 205 -12.09 -8.05 -4.09
CA LYS A 205 -13.44 -8.65 -4.08
C LYS A 205 -13.84 -9.34 -5.39
N THR A 206 -13.14 -9.08 -6.49
CA THR A 206 -13.41 -9.68 -7.81
C THR A 206 -12.34 -10.70 -8.25
N LYS A 207 -11.35 -11.02 -7.40
CA LYS A 207 -10.10 -11.68 -7.84
C LYS A 207 -10.14 -13.20 -8.03
N SER A 208 -11.30 -13.85 -7.90
CA SER A 208 -11.48 -15.16 -8.53
C SER A 208 -11.73 -14.93 -10.03
N HIS A 209 -10.65 -14.64 -10.76
CA HIS A 209 -10.69 -14.63 -12.22
C HIS A 209 -10.58 -16.08 -12.69
N ASP A 210 -11.52 -16.50 -13.53
CA ASP A 210 -11.37 -17.74 -14.28
C ASP A 210 -10.16 -17.61 -15.22
N PHE A 211 -9.16 -18.47 -15.01
CA PHE A 211 -7.80 -18.39 -15.55
C PHE A 211 -7.74 -18.27 -17.09
N PHE A 212 -8.82 -18.65 -17.78
CA PHE A 212 -8.89 -18.66 -19.24
C PHE A 212 -9.72 -17.53 -19.85
N SER A 213 -10.49 -16.75 -19.09
CA SER A 213 -11.47 -15.82 -19.69
C SER A 213 -11.21 -14.34 -19.43
N GLN A 214 -10.29 -13.96 -18.52
CA GLN A 214 -10.09 -12.58 -18.02
C GLN A 214 -11.37 -11.88 -17.53
N LYS A 215 -12.56 -12.52 -17.57
CA LYS A 215 -13.80 -11.99 -17.03
C LYS A 215 -13.80 -12.26 -15.54
N GLY A 216 -13.78 -11.19 -14.73
CA GLY A 216 -13.92 -11.32 -13.29
C GLY A 216 -15.29 -11.93 -12.95
N ASN A 217 -15.31 -12.86 -11.99
CA ASN A 217 -16.56 -13.43 -11.44
C ASN A 217 -17.32 -12.45 -10.54
N GLY A 218 -17.32 -11.16 -10.89
CA GLY A 218 -18.18 -10.15 -10.30
C GLY A 218 -19.60 -10.26 -10.87
N TYR A 219 -20.26 -11.41 -10.72
CA TYR A 219 -21.71 -11.44 -10.89
C TYR A 219 -22.32 -10.64 -9.75
N LYS A 220 -22.71 -9.39 -10.00
CA LYS A 220 -23.86 -8.84 -9.29
C LYS A 220 -25.00 -9.79 -9.61
N LYS A 221 -25.43 -10.57 -8.64
CA LYS A 221 -26.68 -11.33 -8.73
C LYS A 221 -27.74 -10.28 -9.02
N ALA A 222 -28.15 -10.15 -10.28
CA ALA A 222 -29.32 -9.37 -10.61
C ALA A 222 -30.44 -9.88 -9.71
N THR A 223 -31.23 -8.99 -9.15
CA THR A 223 -32.45 -9.38 -8.45
C THR A 223 -33.30 -10.11 -9.47
N VAL A 224 -33.25 -11.44 -9.46
CA VAL A 224 -34.02 -12.26 -10.38
C VAL A 224 -35.42 -12.32 -9.81
N GLU A 225 -36.36 -11.62 -10.43
CA GLU A 225 -37.77 -11.88 -10.21
C GLU A 225 -38.12 -13.18 -10.95
N PRO A 226 -38.79 -14.15 -10.29
CA PRO A 226 -39.29 -15.33 -10.98
C PRO A 226 -40.28 -14.91 -12.06
N LEU A 227 -40.12 -15.49 -13.25
CA LEU A 227 -41.09 -15.36 -14.34
C LEU A 227 -42.48 -15.74 -13.84
N LYS A 228 -43.46 -14.88 -14.11
CA LYS A 228 -44.88 -15.13 -13.84
C LYS A 228 -45.57 -15.43 -15.16
N ASP A 229 -46.64 -16.22 -15.14
CA ASP A 229 -47.42 -16.55 -16.34
C ASP A 229 -47.93 -15.30 -17.08
N SER A 230 -48.15 -14.20 -16.35
CA SER A 230 -48.51 -12.88 -16.89
C SER A 230 -47.46 -12.28 -17.83
N ASP A 231 -46.19 -12.67 -17.70
CA ASP A 231 -45.09 -12.18 -18.53
C ASP A 231 -45.15 -12.78 -19.96
N PHE A 232 -45.96 -13.82 -20.14
CA PHE A 232 -46.18 -14.51 -21.42
C PHE A 232 -47.52 -14.15 -22.08
N ILE A 233 -48.22 -13.14 -21.56
CA ILE A 233 -49.43 -12.60 -22.19
C ILE A 233 -49.01 -11.56 -23.23
N PHE A 234 -48.78 -12.02 -24.46
CA PHE A 234 -48.54 -11.13 -25.59
C PHE A 234 -49.88 -10.60 -26.10
N PRO A 235 -50.06 -9.28 -26.24
CA PRO A 235 -51.26 -8.74 -26.87
C PRO A 235 -51.29 -9.20 -28.34
N GLU A 236 -52.33 -9.95 -28.72
CA GLU A 236 -52.63 -10.25 -30.13
C GLU A 236 -52.96 -8.94 -30.87
N LYS A 237 -51.93 -8.25 -31.34
CA LYS A 237 -52.07 -7.20 -32.34
C LYS A 237 -51.04 -7.41 -33.44
N GLY A 238 -51.50 -8.10 -34.48
CA GLY A 238 -51.12 -7.84 -35.87
C GLY A 238 -49.83 -8.51 -36.32
N CYS A 239 -49.94 -9.76 -36.79
CA CYS A 239 -49.13 -10.15 -37.94
C CYS A 239 -49.47 -9.19 -39.08
N ILE A 240 -48.55 -8.27 -39.38
CA ILE A 240 -48.61 -7.47 -40.60
C ILE A 240 -48.32 -8.45 -41.74
N GLN A 241 -49.30 -8.64 -42.63
CA GLN A 241 -49.13 -9.33 -43.92
C GLN A 241 -48.17 -8.56 -44.81
#